data_AF-A0A955ABP8-F1
#
_entry.id   AF-A0A955ABP8-F1
#
_cell.length_a   1.000
_cell.length_b   1.000
_cell.length_c   1.000
_cell.angle_alpha   90.00
_cell.angle_beta   90.00
_cell.angle_gamma   90.00
#
_symmetry.space_group_name_H-M   'P 1'
#
loop_
_entity.id
_entity.type
_entity.pdbx_description
1 polymer ?
#
loop_
_entity_poly.entity_id
_entity_poly.type
_entity_poly.pdbx_seq_one_letter_code
_entity_poly.pdbx_strand_id
1 'polypeptide(L)'
;ELARDCGIDVGERGGVRIDDELRTSDPDMYAIGEVALHNGFVYGLVAPGWEMADIVADNLCGASRKFVGADLSTKLKLMGVEVASFGQYELGLDQAAPLVYEDPFGGIYKKLFFDHAGTRLLGGILVGDASDYGMLSILAKSGDSLPCDPNQLIGGPSGGVAAALGGVDAMSDDAQVCSCNNVTKGDICRAINEEGLTSLADVKVCSKAGTGCGGCMPMVTDIFKAEMAKAGVELNNNLCEHFAYSRQELFDIIKIKEIRTFDDLLESHGTGNGCEICKPTAASIFASLWNDCVVDADHETLQDSNDRFLANIQRGGLYSVVPRVPGGEITPDKLIVIGNVAKKYNLYCKITGGQRIDLFGAQVHQLPDIWKDLIEAGFESGHAYGKALRTVKSCVGSTWCRFGVQDSVGFAIRVEERYRGIRAPHKMKMAVSGCVRECAEAQSKDFGLIATDNG
;
A
#
# COMPACT_ATOMS: atom_id res chain seq x y z
N GLU A 1 -4.45 19.83 22.17
CA GLU A 1 -5.48 20.32 23.11
C GLU A 1 -5.34 19.63 24.45
N LEU A 2 -5.51 18.31 24.52
CA LEU A 2 -5.31 17.52 25.75
C LEU A 2 -4.02 17.87 26.54
N ALA A 3 -2.87 17.95 25.88
CA ALA A 3 -1.61 18.32 26.53
C ALA A 3 -1.68 19.72 27.20
N ARG A 4 -2.31 20.70 26.55
CA ARG A 4 -2.48 22.05 27.12
C ARG A 4 -3.42 22.02 28.33
N ASP A 5 -4.52 21.27 28.22
CA ASP A 5 -5.51 21.15 29.31
C ASP A 5 -4.91 20.46 30.54
N CYS A 6 -3.93 19.55 30.33
CA CYS A 6 -3.17 18.89 31.37
C CYS A 6 -1.98 19.71 31.91
N GLY A 7 -1.76 20.94 31.43
CA GLY A 7 -0.64 21.79 31.87
C GLY A 7 0.74 21.35 31.35
N ILE A 8 0.78 20.52 30.30
CA ILE A 8 2.03 20.17 29.62
C ILE A 8 2.40 21.28 28.64
N ASP A 9 3.68 21.62 28.60
CA ASP A 9 4.19 22.67 27.72
C ASP A 9 4.01 22.30 26.24
N VAL A 10 3.42 23.22 25.47
CA VAL A 10 3.14 23.04 24.03
C VAL A 10 3.72 24.22 23.27
N GLY A 11 4.16 23.98 22.03
CA GLY A 11 4.58 25.04 21.11
C GLY A 11 3.46 25.98 20.71
N GLU A 12 3.84 27.17 20.26
CA GLU A 12 2.92 28.20 19.76
C GLU A 12 2.06 27.66 18.59
N ARG A 13 2.70 26.89 17.69
CA ARG A 13 2.04 26.26 16.53
C ARG A 13 1.57 24.83 16.79
N GLY A 14 1.54 24.38 18.05
CA GLY A 14 1.27 22.98 18.43
C GLY A 14 2.55 22.18 18.73
N GLY A 15 2.37 20.89 19.04
CA GLY A 15 3.44 19.98 19.46
C GLY A 15 3.81 20.11 20.94
N VAL A 16 3.98 18.97 21.62
CA VAL A 16 4.41 18.88 23.03
C VAL A 16 5.90 19.15 23.10
N ARG A 17 6.31 20.15 23.87
CA ARG A 17 7.73 20.49 24.04
C ARG A 17 8.46 19.35 24.74
N ILE A 18 9.60 18.98 24.19
CA ILE A 18 10.47 17.95 24.75
C ILE A 18 11.92 18.38 24.82
N ASP A 19 12.66 17.81 25.77
CA ASP A 19 14.12 17.91 25.87
C ASP A 19 14.84 16.86 25.00
N ASP A 20 16.18 16.83 25.06
CA ASP A 20 17.01 15.87 24.32
C ASP A 20 16.81 14.41 24.78
N GLU A 21 16.24 14.18 25.96
CA GLU A 21 15.89 12.85 26.47
C GLU A 21 14.42 12.51 26.20
N LEU A 22 13.73 13.35 25.41
CA LEU A 22 12.35 13.19 24.93
C LEU A 22 11.30 13.31 26.05
N ARG A 23 11.68 13.94 27.17
CA ARG A 23 10.80 14.21 28.31
C ARG A 23 10.03 15.49 28.10
N THR A 24 8.79 15.52 28.56
CA THR A 24 7.95 16.72 28.55
C THR A 24 8.26 17.64 29.74
N SER A 25 7.47 18.69 29.93
CA SER A 25 7.53 19.52 31.15
C SER A 25 7.19 18.75 32.43
N ASP A 26 6.53 17.59 32.32
CA ASP A 26 6.40 16.60 33.38
C ASP A 26 7.49 15.53 33.23
N PRO A 27 8.33 15.30 34.25
CA PRO A 27 9.47 14.38 34.17
C PRO A 27 9.08 12.90 34.03
N ASP A 28 7.84 12.52 34.37
CA ASP A 28 7.34 11.15 34.25
C ASP A 28 6.64 10.89 32.91
N MET A 29 6.53 11.92 32.05
CA MET A 29 5.90 11.83 30.74
C MET A 29 6.90 12.09 29.60
N TYR A 30 6.82 11.25 28.58
CA TYR A 30 7.61 11.33 27.36
C TYR A 30 6.68 11.60 26.16
N ALA A 31 7.19 12.32 25.15
CA ALA A 31 6.50 12.50 23.89
C ALA A 31 7.44 12.17 22.73
N ILE A 32 6.95 11.36 21.78
CA ILE A 32 7.72 10.87 20.63
C ILE A 32 6.91 10.98 19.33
N GLY A 33 7.59 10.99 18.19
CA GLY A 33 6.94 11.09 16.89
C GLY A 33 6.38 12.49 16.60
N GLU A 34 5.34 12.57 15.78
CA GLU A 34 4.83 13.84 15.24
C GLU A 34 4.18 14.76 16.28
N VAL A 35 3.90 14.25 17.49
CA VAL A 35 3.42 15.10 18.59
C VAL A 35 4.57 15.82 19.28
N ALA A 36 5.81 15.37 19.14
CA ALA A 36 6.96 15.86 19.88
C ALA A 36 7.59 17.08 19.19
N LEU A 37 7.78 18.15 19.95
CA LEU A 37 8.41 19.41 19.53
C LEU A 37 9.79 19.51 20.17
N HIS A 38 10.82 19.04 19.46
CA HIS A 38 12.21 19.08 19.90
C HIS A 38 12.91 20.30 19.30
N ASN A 39 13.52 21.15 20.15
CA ASN A 39 14.19 22.39 19.73
C ASN A 39 13.36 23.29 18.78
N GLY A 40 12.04 23.31 18.98
CA GLY A 40 11.12 24.11 18.17
C GLY A 40 10.73 23.48 16.82
N PHE A 41 11.12 22.24 16.57
CA PHE A 41 10.83 21.51 15.34
C PHE A 41 10.00 20.25 15.59
N VAL A 42 9.05 19.97 14.70
CA VAL A 42 8.26 18.72 14.69
C VAL A 42 8.67 17.90 13.47
N TYR A 43 9.10 16.67 13.71
CA TYR A 43 9.57 15.79 12.65
C TYR A 43 8.39 15.00 12.05
N GLY A 44 7.92 15.42 10.87
CA GLY A 44 6.84 14.76 10.12
C GLY A 44 7.28 13.51 9.35
N LEU A 45 8.17 12.71 9.93
CA LEU A 45 8.76 11.53 9.31
C LEU A 45 8.71 10.34 10.27
N VAL A 46 8.54 9.15 9.69
CA VAL A 46 8.47 7.90 10.46
C VAL A 46 9.81 7.54 11.11
N ALA A 47 10.94 7.77 10.42
CA ALA A 47 12.27 7.41 10.94
C ALA A 47 12.64 8.15 12.25
N PRO A 48 12.47 9.48 12.36
CA PRO A 48 12.65 10.18 13.64
C PRO A 48 11.74 9.67 14.75
N GLY A 49 10.49 9.29 14.42
CA GLY A 49 9.57 8.72 15.40
C GLY A 49 10.06 7.40 16.00
N TRP A 50 10.65 6.52 15.19
CA TRP A 50 11.26 5.28 15.66
C TRP A 50 12.51 5.54 16.50
N GLU A 51 13.40 6.41 16.06
CA GLU A 51 14.60 6.77 16.82
C GLU A 51 14.23 7.36 18.18
N MET A 52 13.21 8.22 18.23
CA MET A 52 12.67 8.73 19.49
C MET A 52 12.14 7.60 20.38
N ALA A 53 11.40 6.64 19.82
CA ALA A 53 10.90 5.49 20.56
C ALA A 53 12.04 4.64 21.15
N ASP A 54 13.07 4.35 20.35
CA ASP A 54 14.24 3.57 20.76
C ASP A 54 15.03 4.28 21.87
N ILE A 55 15.24 5.59 21.76
CA ILE A 55 15.93 6.39 22.78
C ILE A 55 15.16 6.36 24.11
N VAL A 56 13.83 6.55 24.08
CA VAL A 56 13.01 6.46 25.30
C VAL A 56 13.09 5.06 25.89
N ALA A 57 12.94 4.02 25.06
CA ALA A 57 12.98 2.63 25.52
C ALA A 57 14.34 2.30 26.20
N ASP A 58 15.45 2.66 25.56
CA ASP A 58 16.80 2.45 26.10
C ASP A 58 17.02 3.20 27.41
N ASN A 59 16.58 4.47 27.48
CA ASN A 59 16.72 5.29 28.68
C ASN A 59 15.88 4.76 29.84
N LEU A 60 14.67 4.26 29.57
CA LEU A 60 13.86 3.56 30.58
C LEU A 60 14.51 2.26 31.06
N CYS A 61 15.38 1.64 30.25
CA CYS A 61 16.18 0.47 30.62
C CYS A 61 17.52 0.83 31.29
N GLY A 62 17.78 2.12 31.57
CA GLY A 62 18.96 2.60 32.28
C GLY A 62 20.11 3.07 31.37
N ALA A 63 19.88 3.23 30.07
CA ALA A 63 20.82 3.93 29.19
C ALA A 63 20.72 5.47 29.36
N SER A 64 21.58 6.19 28.64
CA SER A 64 21.57 7.67 28.61
C SER A 64 21.85 8.17 27.20
N ARG A 65 20.89 7.95 26.31
CA ARG A 65 20.88 8.41 24.91
C ARG A 65 20.13 9.74 24.78
N LYS A 66 20.56 10.54 23.80
CA LYS A 66 19.96 11.84 23.47
C LYS A 66 19.56 11.90 22.01
N PHE A 67 18.43 12.53 21.76
CA PHE A 67 17.99 12.88 20.42
C PHE A 67 18.59 14.24 20.04
N VAL A 68 19.36 14.28 18.94
CA VAL A 68 20.10 15.46 18.49
C VAL A 68 19.51 16.09 17.22
N GLY A 69 18.29 15.67 16.88
CA GLY A 69 17.65 15.96 15.61
C GLY A 69 17.80 14.81 14.61
N ALA A 70 17.11 14.92 13.48
CA ALA A 70 17.08 13.88 12.47
C ALA A 70 17.29 14.42 11.06
N ASP A 71 17.79 13.52 10.20
CA ASP A 71 17.90 13.77 8.77
C ASP A 71 16.52 13.97 8.13
N LEU A 72 16.37 15.09 7.42
CA LEU A 72 15.14 15.48 6.73
C LEU A 72 15.13 15.04 5.25
N SER A 73 16.08 14.19 4.84
CA SER A 73 16.09 13.59 3.50
C SER A 73 14.78 12.84 3.28
N THR A 74 14.08 13.19 2.19
CA THR A 74 12.76 12.64 1.89
C THR A 74 12.65 12.24 0.43
N LYS A 75 11.91 11.17 0.17
CA LYS A 75 11.43 10.80 -1.17
C LYS A 75 9.91 10.73 -1.10
N LEU A 76 9.24 11.71 -1.71
CA LEU A 76 7.79 11.82 -1.75
C LEU A 76 7.24 11.11 -2.99
N LYS A 77 6.24 10.25 -2.77
CA LYS A 77 5.45 9.62 -3.84
C LYS A 77 4.15 10.40 -4.00
N LEU A 78 4.21 11.50 -4.75
CA LEU A 78 3.02 12.25 -5.15
C LEU A 78 2.42 11.60 -6.40
N MET A 79 1.12 11.78 -6.62
CA MET A 79 0.48 11.27 -7.83
C MET A 79 1.00 12.00 -9.07
N GLY A 80 1.86 11.32 -9.84
CA GLY A 80 2.34 11.78 -11.14
C GLY A 80 3.70 12.48 -11.14
N VAL A 81 4.33 12.74 -10.00
CA VAL A 81 5.68 13.33 -9.92
C VAL A 81 6.45 12.74 -8.74
N GLU A 82 7.64 12.20 -8.99
CA GLU A 82 8.58 11.84 -7.92
C GLU A 82 9.36 13.07 -7.48
N VAL A 83 9.48 13.29 -6.16
CA VAL A 83 10.31 14.37 -5.61
C VAL A 83 11.18 13.80 -4.51
N ALA A 84 12.46 14.13 -4.52
CA ALA A 84 13.37 13.83 -3.43
C ALA A 84 14.33 14.97 -3.11
N SER A 85 14.65 15.14 -1.83
CA SER A 85 15.73 16.00 -1.35
C SER A 85 16.60 15.23 -0.36
N PHE A 86 17.90 15.50 -0.35
CA PHE A 86 18.83 14.83 0.54
C PHE A 86 20.06 15.68 0.86
N GLY A 87 20.69 15.40 1.99
CA GLY A 87 21.90 16.10 2.43
C GLY A 87 21.68 17.60 2.60
N GLN A 88 22.70 18.41 2.27
CA GLN A 88 22.62 19.86 2.27
C GLN A 88 22.13 20.38 0.92
N TYR A 89 20.82 20.59 0.78
CA TYR A 89 20.17 20.95 -0.48
C TYR A 89 19.78 22.44 -0.63
N GLU A 90 20.05 23.26 0.40
CA GLU A 90 19.75 24.71 0.41
C GLU A 90 21.02 25.58 0.44
N LEU A 91 22.13 25.06 -0.09
CA LEU A 91 23.42 25.76 -0.06
C LEU A 91 23.51 26.90 -1.08
N GLY A 92 24.10 28.01 -0.65
CA GLY A 92 24.48 29.13 -1.51
C GLY A 92 25.68 28.82 -2.40
N LEU A 93 25.90 29.66 -3.43
CA LEU A 93 27.04 29.54 -4.35
C LEU A 93 28.40 29.77 -3.67
N ASP A 94 28.39 30.44 -2.53
CA ASP A 94 29.55 30.63 -1.66
C ASP A 94 29.91 29.35 -0.88
N GLN A 95 28.93 28.48 -0.63
CA GLN A 95 29.08 27.27 0.19
C GLN A 95 29.31 26.00 -0.65
N ALA A 96 28.81 25.96 -1.89
CA ALA A 96 28.88 24.79 -2.75
C ALA A 96 28.90 25.14 -4.24
N ALA A 97 29.38 24.21 -5.06
CA ALA A 97 29.26 24.23 -6.51
C ALA A 97 28.04 23.42 -6.95
N PRO A 98 26.93 24.07 -7.39
CA PRO A 98 25.76 23.35 -7.86
C PRO A 98 25.94 22.87 -9.30
N LEU A 99 25.46 21.68 -9.58
CA LEU A 99 25.34 21.12 -10.91
C LEU A 99 23.86 20.83 -11.18
N VAL A 100 23.34 21.30 -12.31
CA VAL A 100 21.91 21.25 -12.64
C VAL A 100 21.69 20.53 -13.97
N TYR A 101 20.72 19.63 -13.99
CA TYR A 101 20.16 19.02 -15.18
C TYR A 101 18.66 19.30 -15.22
N GLU A 102 18.18 19.83 -16.35
CA GLU A 102 16.79 20.20 -16.56
C GLU A 102 16.33 19.68 -17.92
N ASP A 103 15.29 18.83 -17.90
CA ASP A 103 14.56 18.40 -19.09
C ASP A 103 13.09 18.84 -18.96
N PRO A 104 12.71 19.96 -19.61
CA PRO A 104 11.36 20.50 -19.52
C PRO A 104 10.32 19.63 -20.27
N PHE A 105 10.74 18.75 -21.18
CA PHE A 105 9.82 17.88 -21.93
C PHE A 105 9.53 16.59 -21.16
N GLY A 106 10.54 16.03 -20.51
CA GLY A 106 10.40 14.90 -19.59
C GLY A 106 9.86 15.29 -18.21
N GLY A 107 9.81 16.59 -17.89
CA GLY A 107 9.43 17.08 -16.57
C GLY A 107 10.45 16.72 -15.48
N ILE A 108 11.73 16.60 -15.85
CA ILE A 108 12.81 16.18 -14.96
C ILE A 108 13.66 17.39 -14.55
N TYR A 109 13.92 17.50 -13.26
CA TYR A 109 14.86 18.48 -12.72
C TYR A 109 15.74 17.80 -11.66
N LYS A 110 17.05 17.85 -11.84
CA LYS A 110 18.05 17.36 -10.89
C LYS A 110 19.02 18.50 -10.55
N LYS A 111 19.23 18.77 -9.27
CA LYS A 111 20.24 19.71 -8.78
C LYS A 111 21.07 19.04 -7.70
N LEU A 112 22.36 18.89 -7.95
CA LEU A 112 23.32 18.31 -7.00
C LEU A 112 24.27 19.41 -6.51
N PHE A 113 24.64 19.35 -5.24
CA PHE A 113 25.57 20.29 -4.62
C PHE A 113 26.88 19.58 -4.30
N PHE A 114 27.98 20.11 -4.80
CA PHE A 114 29.33 19.59 -4.55
C PHE A 114 30.15 20.58 -3.73
N ASP A 115 31.20 20.09 -3.08
CA ASP A 115 32.23 20.99 -2.57
C ASP A 115 32.93 21.72 -3.73
N HIS A 116 33.58 22.85 -3.45
CA HIS A 116 34.25 23.66 -4.48
C HIS A 116 35.39 22.92 -5.20
N ALA A 117 35.94 21.88 -4.58
CA ALA A 117 36.95 21.01 -5.18
C ALA A 117 36.34 19.98 -6.16
N GLY A 118 35.02 19.77 -6.15
CA GLY A 118 34.36 18.74 -6.95
C GLY A 118 34.72 17.32 -6.52
N THR A 119 35.13 17.13 -5.26
CA THR A 119 35.56 15.84 -4.71
C THR A 119 34.52 15.21 -3.80
N ARG A 120 33.46 15.92 -3.40
CA ARG A 120 32.42 15.40 -2.49
C ARG A 120 31.03 15.87 -2.87
N LEU A 121 30.05 14.99 -2.75
CA LEU A 121 28.63 15.33 -2.84
C LEU A 121 28.11 15.79 -1.47
N LEU A 122 27.51 16.97 -1.41
CA LEU A 122 26.96 17.56 -0.18
C LEU A 122 25.46 17.32 -0.03
N GLY A 123 24.73 17.25 -1.15
CA GLY A 123 23.28 17.07 -1.15
C GLY A 123 22.67 17.26 -2.54
N GLY A 124 21.35 17.22 -2.61
CA GLY A 124 20.66 17.43 -3.88
C GLY A 124 19.13 17.42 -3.82
N ILE A 125 18.54 17.80 -4.96
CA ILE A 125 17.11 17.87 -5.23
C ILE A 125 16.84 17.12 -6.53
N LEU A 126 15.89 16.20 -6.53
CA LEU A 126 15.45 15.41 -7.68
C LEU A 126 13.93 15.58 -7.85
N VAL A 127 13.48 15.89 -9.06
CA VAL A 127 12.07 16.08 -9.42
C VAL A 127 11.81 15.37 -10.75
N GLY A 128 10.68 14.68 -10.85
CA GLY A 128 10.28 13.90 -12.03
C GLY A 128 10.92 12.51 -12.05
N ASP A 129 12.24 12.45 -11.87
CA ASP A 129 13.02 11.22 -11.76
C ASP A 129 13.87 11.21 -10.48
N ALA A 130 13.46 10.40 -9.49
CA ALA A 130 14.20 10.19 -8.24
C ALA A 130 14.72 8.75 -8.12
N SER A 131 14.97 8.06 -9.23
CA SER A 131 15.49 6.70 -9.25
C SER A 131 16.85 6.57 -8.54
N ASP A 132 17.74 7.55 -8.76
CA ASP A 132 19.09 7.60 -8.18
C ASP A 132 19.16 8.04 -6.71
N TYR A 133 18.03 8.45 -6.11
CA TYR A 133 17.98 9.02 -4.76
C TYR A 133 18.73 8.19 -3.72
N GLY A 134 18.53 6.87 -3.73
CA GLY A 134 19.10 5.99 -2.70
C GLY A 134 20.62 6.06 -2.68
N MET A 135 21.28 5.94 -3.83
CA MET A 135 22.74 5.97 -3.90
C MET A 135 23.30 7.36 -3.64
N LEU A 136 22.66 8.40 -4.19
CA LEU A 136 23.09 9.78 -3.98
C LEU A 136 22.96 10.21 -2.51
N SER A 137 21.90 9.79 -1.83
CA SER A 137 21.70 10.05 -0.39
C SER A 137 22.78 9.37 0.45
N ILE A 138 23.12 8.11 0.15
CA ILE A 138 24.17 7.37 0.86
C ILE A 138 25.53 8.06 0.65
N LEU A 139 25.88 8.41 -0.58
CA LEU A 139 27.14 9.08 -0.91
C LEU A 139 27.26 10.46 -0.24
N ALA A 140 26.18 11.23 -0.21
CA ALA A 140 26.16 12.53 0.46
C ALA A 140 26.33 12.40 1.99
N LYS A 141 25.77 11.33 2.58
CA LYS A 141 25.87 11.07 4.02
C LYS A 141 27.24 10.55 4.45
N SER A 142 27.88 9.70 3.64
CA SER A 142 29.19 9.15 4.00
C SER A 142 30.29 10.21 3.99
N GLY A 143 30.13 11.24 3.13
CA GLY A 143 31.13 12.30 2.99
C GLY A 143 32.43 11.83 2.31
N ASP A 144 32.38 10.64 1.69
CA ASP A 144 33.51 10.04 0.97
C ASP A 144 33.91 10.87 -0.26
N SER A 145 35.16 10.69 -0.69
CA SER A 145 35.60 11.23 -1.97
C SER A 145 34.84 10.57 -3.11
N LEU A 146 34.40 11.36 -4.09
CA LEU A 146 33.74 10.87 -5.29
C LEU A 146 34.67 9.90 -6.03
N PRO A 147 34.17 8.72 -6.43
CA PRO A 147 34.92 7.77 -7.24
C PRO A 147 34.95 8.15 -8.72
N CYS A 148 34.20 9.18 -9.12
CA CYS A 148 34.01 9.62 -10.49
C CYS A 148 33.88 11.15 -10.58
N ASP A 149 33.92 11.68 -11.80
CA ASP A 149 33.68 13.11 -12.02
C ASP A 149 32.23 13.50 -11.67
N PRO A 150 31.98 14.69 -11.09
CA PRO A 150 30.64 15.16 -10.72
C PRO A 150 29.60 15.11 -11.85
N ASN A 151 30.02 15.28 -13.11
CA ASN A 151 29.12 15.24 -14.26
C ASN A 151 28.54 13.84 -14.52
N GLN A 152 29.20 12.77 -14.06
CA GLN A 152 28.73 11.39 -14.22
C GLN A 152 27.60 11.08 -13.23
N LEU A 153 27.43 11.90 -12.20
CA LEU A 153 26.38 11.78 -11.20
C LEU A 153 25.10 12.53 -11.59
N ILE A 154 25.13 13.31 -12.68
CA ILE A 154 24.00 14.12 -13.16
C ILE A 154 23.57 13.67 -14.57
N GLY A 155 23.10 12.43 -14.67
CA GLY A 155 22.58 11.85 -15.92
C GLY A 155 21.06 11.97 -16.05
N GLY A 156 20.59 12.10 -17.29
CA GLY A 156 19.22 11.71 -17.66
C GLY A 156 19.02 10.18 -17.52
N PRO A 157 17.87 9.61 -17.92
CA PRO A 157 17.50 8.22 -17.68
C PRO A 157 18.50 7.15 -18.15
N SER A 158 19.47 7.52 -18.98
CA SER A 158 20.50 6.65 -19.58
C SER A 158 21.89 6.78 -18.95
N GLY A 159 22.12 7.75 -18.05
CA GLY A 159 23.39 7.94 -17.33
C GLY A 159 23.23 7.46 -15.89
N GLY A 160 23.35 6.15 -15.67
CA GLY A 160 23.06 5.55 -14.36
C GLY A 160 24.13 5.85 -13.32
N VAL A 161 23.76 6.57 -12.25
CA VAL A 161 24.60 6.81 -11.07
C VAL A 161 25.12 5.49 -10.50
N ALA A 162 24.32 4.42 -10.58
CA ALA A 162 24.72 3.07 -10.18
C ALA A 162 25.92 2.52 -10.97
N ALA A 163 26.03 2.80 -12.26
CA ALA A 163 27.18 2.35 -13.06
C ALA A 163 28.43 3.18 -12.74
N ALA A 164 28.27 4.49 -12.52
CA ALA A 164 29.37 5.39 -12.14
C ALA A 164 29.94 5.09 -10.73
N LEU A 165 29.08 4.64 -9.81
CA LEU A 165 29.45 4.33 -8.42
C LEU A 165 29.80 2.86 -8.18
N GLY A 166 29.79 1.99 -9.19
CA GLY A 166 30.12 0.56 -9.04
C GLY A 166 29.02 -0.31 -8.43
N GLY A 167 27.77 0.15 -8.43
CA GLY A 167 26.60 -0.60 -7.99
C GLY A 167 26.52 -0.81 -6.48
N VAL A 168 25.66 -1.74 -6.05
CA VAL A 168 25.49 -2.08 -4.63
C VAL A 168 26.73 -2.78 -4.03
N ASP A 169 27.59 -3.38 -4.85
CA ASP A 169 28.79 -4.06 -4.39
C ASP A 169 29.86 -3.10 -3.86
N ALA A 170 29.95 -1.90 -4.44
CA ALA A 170 30.91 -0.87 -4.01
C ALA A 170 30.51 -0.14 -2.72
N MET A 171 29.27 -0.33 -2.24
CA MET A 171 28.80 0.29 -0.99
C MET A 171 29.44 -0.35 0.24
N SER A 172 29.76 0.47 1.25
CA SER A 172 30.17 -0.03 2.58
C SER A 172 29.05 -0.83 3.26
N ASP A 173 29.40 -1.81 4.08
CA ASP A 173 28.43 -2.56 4.89
C ASP A 173 27.70 -1.66 5.90
N ASP A 174 28.35 -0.58 6.37
CA ASP A 174 27.74 0.42 7.27
C ASP A 174 26.78 1.38 6.55
N ALA A 175 26.67 1.30 5.22
CA ALA A 175 25.79 2.18 4.45
C ALA A 175 24.33 1.96 4.86
N GLN A 176 23.66 3.04 5.32
CA GLN A 176 22.27 2.99 5.71
C GLN A 176 21.36 2.85 4.47
N VAL A 177 20.72 1.69 4.32
CA VAL A 177 19.83 1.37 3.19
C VAL A 177 18.38 1.70 3.52
N CYS A 178 17.89 1.35 4.72
CA CYS A 178 16.53 1.65 5.17
C CYS A 178 16.56 2.64 6.34
N SER A 179 16.28 3.92 6.08
CA SER A 179 16.21 4.93 7.14
C SER A 179 15.05 4.69 8.12
N CYS A 180 13.88 4.23 7.64
CA CYS A 180 12.71 3.99 8.51
C CYS A 180 12.94 2.95 9.61
N ASN A 181 13.70 1.90 9.32
CA ASN A 181 13.96 0.81 10.26
C ASN A 181 15.44 0.74 10.66
N ASN A 182 16.21 1.78 10.35
CA ASN A 182 17.64 1.89 10.58
C ASN A 182 18.46 0.65 10.16
N VAL A 183 18.24 0.15 8.94
CA VAL A 183 18.88 -1.07 8.42
C VAL A 183 20.04 -0.71 7.50
N THR A 184 21.21 -1.28 7.76
CA THR A 184 22.41 -1.12 6.92
C THR A 184 22.50 -2.18 5.81
N LYS A 185 23.37 -1.97 4.83
CA LYS A 185 23.70 -3.00 3.83
C LYS A 185 24.21 -4.28 4.51
N GLY A 186 25.09 -4.14 5.50
CA GLY A 186 25.66 -5.25 6.26
C GLY A 186 24.58 -6.07 6.97
N ASP A 187 23.56 -5.43 7.54
CA ASP A 187 22.45 -6.15 8.17
C ASP A 187 21.64 -6.98 7.17
N ILE A 188 21.43 -6.46 5.96
CA ILE A 188 20.74 -7.18 4.88
C ILE A 188 21.60 -8.36 4.41
N CYS A 189 22.88 -8.15 4.11
CA CYS A 189 23.80 -9.20 3.69
C CYS A 189 23.94 -10.29 4.77
N ARG A 190 24.03 -9.90 6.04
CA ARG A 190 24.09 -10.83 7.17
C ARG A 190 22.82 -11.66 7.27
N ALA A 191 21.65 -11.03 7.22
CA ALA A 191 20.36 -11.74 7.25
C ALA A 191 20.26 -12.74 6.09
N ILE A 192 20.64 -12.35 4.88
CA ILE A 192 20.62 -13.24 3.71
C ILE A 192 21.53 -14.45 3.91
N ASN A 193 22.78 -14.22 4.31
CA ASN A 193 23.81 -15.25 4.34
C ASN A 193 23.72 -16.16 5.58
N GLU A 194 23.46 -15.60 6.76
CA GLU A 194 23.40 -16.38 8.01
C GLU A 194 22.07 -17.15 8.16
N GLU A 195 20.96 -16.58 7.70
CA GLU A 195 19.63 -17.22 7.77
C GLU A 195 19.25 -17.98 6.49
N GLY A 196 20.08 -17.91 5.44
CA GLY A 196 19.85 -18.64 4.18
C GLY A 196 18.61 -18.17 3.41
N LEU A 197 18.34 -16.87 3.41
CA LEU A 197 17.13 -16.31 2.82
C LEU A 197 17.20 -16.33 1.29
N THR A 198 16.20 -16.93 0.65
CA THR A 198 16.14 -17.07 -0.83
C THR A 198 14.98 -16.30 -1.47
N SER A 199 14.27 -15.47 -0.70
CA SER A 199 13.23 -14.60 -1.23
C SER A 199 13.29 -13.19 -0.64
N LEU A 200 12.86 -12.20 -1.42
CA LEU A 200 12.72 -10.82 -0.93
C LEU A 200 11.67 -10.68 0.17
N ALA A 201 10.68 -11.58 0.22
CA ALA A 201 9.69 -11.57 1.29
C ALA A 201 10.34 -11.91 2.63
N ASP A 202 11.23 -12.91 2.64
CA ASP A 202 11.94 -13.31 3.86
C ASP A 202 12.94 -12.22 4.30
N VAL A 203 13.65 -11.60 3.34
CA VAL A 203 14.53 -10.45 3.65
C VAL A 203 13.74 -9.33 4.33
N LYS A 204 12.52 -9.01 3.88
CA LYS A 204 11.66 -8.01 4.54
C LYS A 204 11.25 -8.42 5.94
N VAL A 205 10.96 -9.70 6.16
CA VAL A 205 10.54 -10.20 7.48
C VAL A 205 11.70 -10.16 8.47
N CYS A 206 12.88 -10.63 8.07
CA CYS A 206 14.04 -10.72 8.96
C CYS A 206 14.70 -9.35 9.19
N SER A 207 15.02 -8.62 8.10
CA SER A 207 15.71 -7.33 8.22
C SER A 207 14.80 -6.16 8.56
N LYS A 208 13.47 -6.31 8.42
CA LYS A 208 12.48 -5.23 8.43
C LYS A 208 12.68 -4.17 7.34
N ALA A 209 13.67 -4.28 6.44
CA ALA A 209 13.86 -3.30 5.39
C ALA A 209 12.64 -3.23 4.46
N GLY A 210 12.13 -2.02 4.21
CA GLY A 210 11.01 -1.79 3.30
C GLY A 210 9.61 -2.06 3.86
N THR A 211 9.47 -2.36 5.16
CA THR A 211 8.17 -2.55 5.83
C THR A 211 7.52 -1.23 6.28
N GLY A 212 8.30 -0.14 6.35
CA GLY A 212 7.82 1.22 6.65
C GLY A 212 7.33 1.95 5.39
N CYS A 213 8.11 2.90 4.87
CA CYS A 213 7.74 3.68 3.68
C CYS A 213 7.97 2.94 2.34
N GLY A 214 8.70 1.83 2.35
CA GLY A 214 9.05 1.04 1.16
C GLY A 214 10.03 1.72 0.17
N GLY A 215 10.57 2.89 0.50
CA GLY A 215 11.46 3.66 -0.40
C GLY A 215 12.78 2.97 -0.73
N CYS A 216 13.30 2.16 0.20
CA CYS A 216 14.55 1.41 0.03
C CYS A 216 14.41 0.13 -0.81
N MET A 217 13.20 -0.27 -1.18
CA MET A 217 12.95 -1.58 -1.81
C MET A 217 13.76 -1.86 -3.08
N PRO A 218 13.93 -0.90 -4.02
CA PRO A 218 14.78 -1.14 -5.18
C PRO A 218 16.21 -1.54 -4.79
N MET A 219 16.80 -0.83 -3.84
CA MET A 219 18.16 -1.09 -3.36
C MET A 219 18.27 -2.39 -2.57
N VAL A 220 17.27 -2.71 -1.74
CA VAL A 220 17.18 -4.02 -1.05
C VAL A 220 17.11 -5.16 -2.09
N THR A 221 16.36 -4.96 -3.17
CA THR A 221 16.28 -5.92 -4.27
C THR A 221 17.60 -6.10 -5.00
N ASP A 222 18.34 -5.02 -5.25
CA ASP A 222 19.64 -5.09 -5.90
C ASP A 222 20.70 -5.77 -5.01
N ILE A 223 20.72 -5.45 -3.71
CA ILE A 223 21.59 -6.14 -2.73
C ILE A 223 21.27 -7.64 -2.70
N PHE A 224 19.99 -8.00 -2.59
CA PHE A 224 19.56 -9.38 -2.59
C PHE A 224 19.99 -10.12 -3.87
N LYS A 225 19.79 -9.52 -5.04
CA LYS A 225 20.24 -10.11 -6.32
C LYS A 225 21.76 -10.30 -6.37
N ALA A 226 22.53 -9.33 -5.88
CA ALA A 226 23.99 -9.41 -5.84
C ALA A 226 24.44 -10.56 -4.91
N GLU A 227 23.85 -10.71 -3.73
CA GLU A 227 24.17 -11.80 -2.80
C GLU A 227 23.76 -13.17 -3.36
N MET A 228 22.59 -13.28 -3.98
CA MET A 228 22.17 -14.52 -4.64
C MET A 228 23.09 -14.91 -5.80
N ALA A 229 23.55 -13.93 -6.59
CA ALA A 229 24.53 -14.15 -7.65
C ALA A 229 25.89 -14.62 -7.10
N LYS A 230 26.37 -14.04 -5.99
CA LYS A 230 27.59 -14.50 -5.28
C LYS A 230 27.46 -15.92 -4.74
N ALA A 231 26.27 -16.28 -4.26
CA ALA A 231 25.94 -17.64 -3.80
C ALA A 231 25.74 -18.64 -4.96
N GLY A 232 25.76 -18.18 -6.21
CA GLY A 232 25.50 -19.02 -7.39
C GLY A 232 24.04 -19.48 -7.49
N VAL A 233 23.12 -18.82 -6.79
CA VAL A 233 21.69 -19.14 -6.79
C VAL A 233 21.03 -18.39 -7.95
N GLU A 234 20.56 -19.14 -8.95
CA GLU A 234 19.79 -18.57 -10.04
C GLU A 234 18.38 -18.21 -9.54
N LEU A 235 18.04 -16.92 -9.57
CA LEU A 235 16.74 -16.44 -9.11
C LEU A 235 15.66 -16.85 -10.11
N ASN A 236 14.89 -17.86 -9.72
CA ASN A 236 13.78 -18.33 -10.51
C ASN A 236 12.54 -17.43 -10.29
N ASN A 237 12.12 -16.72 -11.33
CA ASN A 237 10.93 -15.87 -11.33
C ASN A 237 9.65 -16.59 -11.77
N ASN A 238 9.71 -17.92 -11.94
CA ASN A 238 8.57 -18.75 -12.27
C ASN A 238 7.48 -18.62 -11.20
N LEU A 239 6.22 -18.52 -11.65
CA LEU A 239 5.08 -18.46 -10.75
C LEU A 239 4.97 -19.73 -9.90
N CYS A 240 5.16 -20.89 -10.52
CA CYS A 240 5.19 -22.21 -9.89
C CYS A 240 5.74 -23.25 -10.86
N GLU A 241 5.79 -24.52 -10.46
CA GLU A 241 6.21 -25.64 -11.33
C GLU A 241 5.44 -25.76 -12.64
N HIS A 242 4.19 -25.27 -12.70
CA HIS A 242 3.34 -25.35 -13.89
C HIS A 242 3.65 -24.26 -14.93
N PHE A 243 4.20 -23.11 -14.51
CA PHE A 243 4.40 -21.94 -15.37
C PHE A 243 5.76 -21.32 -15.13
N ALA A 244 6.63 -21.40 -16.14
CA ALA A 244 7.96 -20.82 -16.14
C ALA A 244 7.97 -19.30 -16.44
N TYR A 245 7.00 -18.59 -15.87
CA TYR A 245 6.75 -17.18 -16.11
C TYR A 245 6.36 -16.50 -14.81
N SER A 246 6.76 -15.26 -14.65
CA SER A 246 6.24 -14.38 -13.60
C SER A 246 4.76 -14.06 -13.83
N ARG A 247 4.09 -13.55 -12.79
CA ARG A 247 2.70 -13.07 -12.93
C ARG A 247 2.56 -12.00 -14.01
N GLN A 248 3.54 -11.11 -14.15
CA GLN A 248 3.50 -10.02 -15.14
C GLN A 248 3.60 -10.57 -16.56
N GLU A 249 4.55 -11.48 -16.80
CA GLU A 249 4.67 -12.14 -18.11
C GLU A 249 3.41 -12.94 -18.46
N LEU A 250 2.81 -13.64 -17.50
CA LEU A 250 1.53 -14.33 -17.73
C LEU A 250 0.40 -13.35 -18.08
N PHE A 251 0.34 -12.19 -17.43
CA PHE A 251 -0.64 -11.16 -17.76
C PHE A 251 -0.46 -10.68 -19.21
N ASP A 252 0.78 -10.42 -19.62
CA ASP A 252 1.09 -9.97 -20.97
C ASP A 252 0.81 -11.06 -22.02
N ILE A 253 1.17 -12.31 -21.74
CA ILE A 253 0.86 -13.47 -22.59
C ILE A 253 -0.65 -13.61 -22.78
N ILE A 254 -1.42 -13.63 -21.69
CA ILE A 254 -2.88 -13.80 -21.72
C ILE A 254 -3.52 -12.67 -22.51
N LYS A 255 -3.07 -11.43 -22.28
CA LYS A 255 -3.58 -10.24 -22.97
C LYS A 255 -3.28 -10.26 -24.46
N ILE A 256 -2.04 -10.52 -24.85
CA ILE A 256 -1.58 -10.46 -26.26
C ILE A 256 -2.17 -11.61 -27.07
N LYS A 257 -2.24 -12.80 -26.49
CA LYS A 257 -2.78 -13.99 -27.15
C LYS A 257 -4.29 -14.16 -26.96
N GLU A 258 -4.93 -13.21 -26.28
CA GLU A 258 -6.37 -13.21 -25.99
C GLU A 258 -6.87 -14.53 -25.39
N ILE A 259 -6.07 -15.13 -24.50
CA ILE A 259 -6.41 -16.41 -23.84
C ILE A 259 -7.54 -16.16 -22.82
N ARG A 260 -8.58 -16.98 -22.88
CA ARG A 260 -9.77 -16.82 -22.02
C ARG A 260 -9.96 -17.92 -20.99
N THR A 261 -9.47 -19.13 -21.25
CA THR A 261 -9.65 -20.26 -20.34
C THR A 261 -8.33 -20.69 -19.70
N PHE A 262 -8.41 -21.34 -18.54
CA PHE A 262 -7.22 -21.89 -17.90
C PHE A 262 -6.65 -23.08 -18.67
N ASP A 263 -7.50 -23.88 -19.30
CA ASP A 263 -7.06 -25.03 -20.09
C ASP A 263 -6.26 -24.58 -21.31
N ASP A 264 -6.71 -23.54 -22.03
CA ASP A 264 -5.96 -22.95 -23.14
C ASP A 264 -4.61 -22.38 -22.68
N LEU A 265 -4.59 -21.71 -21.51
CA LEU A 265 -3.37 -21.16 -20.93
C LEU A 265 -2.37 -22.27 -20.57
N LEU A 266 -2.87 -23.35 -19.98
CA LEU A 266 -2.08 -24.48 -19.52
C LEU A 266 -1.54 -25.28 -20.71
N GLU A 267 -2.34 -25.54 -21.74
CA GLU A 267 -1.90 -26.23 -22.95
C GLU A 267 -0.84 -25.43 -23.72
N SER A 268 -0.99 -24.11 -23.79
CA SER A 268 -0.13 -23.26 -24.62
C SER A 268 1.15 -22.78 -23.93
N HIS A 269 1.15 -22.57 -22.61
CA HIS A 269 2.26 -21.95 -21.87
C HIS A 269 2.56 -22.62 -20.52
N GLY A 270 1.89 -23.72 -20.19
CA GLY A 270 2.09 -24.42 -18.93
C GLY A 270 2.29 -25.91 -19.11
N THR A 271 2.29 -26.61 -17.98
CA THR A 271 2.36 -28.07 -17.91
C THR A 271 1.55 -28.57 -16.71
N GLY A 272 1.17 -29.85 -16.68
CA GLY A 272 0.46 -30.45 -15.55
C GLY A 272 -1.04 -30.09 -15.51
N ASN A 273 -1.59 -29.92 -14.30
CA ASN A 273 -3.04 -29.67 -14.08
C ASN A 273 -3.33 -28.36 -13.32
N GLY A 274 -2.28 -27.58 -13.04
CA GLY A 274 -2.31 -26.40 -12.19
C GLY A 274 -2.42 -26.69 -10.69
N CYS A 275 -2.07 -25.69 -9.88
CA CYS A 275 -2.09 -25.74 -8.41
C CYS A 275 -2.81 -24.54 -7.78
N GLU A 276 -2.77 -24.48 -6.45
CA GLU A 276 -3.30 -23.39 -5.61
C GLU A 276 -2.64 -22.03 -5.84
N ILE A 277 -1.52 -21.97 -6.57
CA ILE A 277 -0.85 -20.71 -6.92
C ILE A 277 -1.32 -20.21 -8.30
N CYS A 278 -1.22 -21.05 -9.32
CA CYS A 278 -1.46 -20.60 -10.70
C CYS A 278 -2.94 -20.49 -11.06
N LYS A 279 -3.84 -21.32 -10.51
CA LYS A 279 -5.28 -21.22 -10.80
C LYS A 279 -5.86 -19.90 -10.29
N PRO A 280 -5.65 -19.49 -9.03
CA PRO A 280 -6.13 -18.18 -8.57
C PRO A 280 -5.46 -17.01 -9.27
N THR A 281 -4.20 -17.17 -9.69
CA THR A 281 -3.48 -16.15 -10.47
C THR A 281 -4.13 -15.95 -11.83
N ALA A 282 -4.36 -17.03 -12.57
CA ALA A 282 -5.04 -16.98 -13.87
C ALA A 282 -6.46 -16.42 -13.74
N ALA A 283 -7.24 -16.88 -12.74
CA ALA A 283 -8.57 -16.36 -12.44
C ALA A 283 -8.56 -14.84 -12.22
N SER A 284 -7.57 -14.34 -11.46
CA SER A 284 -7.40 -12.91 -11.21
C SER A 284 -7.06 -12.14 -12.49
N ILE A 285 -6.24 -12.71 -13.38
CA ILE A 285 -5.86 -12.06 -14.64
C ILE A 285 -7.06 -12.02 -15.60
N PHE A 286 -7.78 -13.13 -15.79
CA PHE A 286 -8.99 -13.19 -16.62
C PHE A 286 -10.06 -12.22 -16.12
N ALA A 287 -10.29 -12.18 -14.81
CA ALA A 287 -11.22 -11.23 -14.21
C ALA A 287 -10.83 -9.75 -14.44
N SER A 288 -9.53 -9.46 -14.57
CA SER A 288 -9.04 -8.10 -14.83
C SER A 288 -9.11 -7.70 -16.30
N LEU A 289 -8.86 -8.65 -17.21
CA LEU A 289 -8.82 -8.40 -18.65
C LEU A 289 -10.20 -8.48 -19.30
N TRP A 290 -10.96 -9.52 -18.94
CA TRP A 290 -12.21 -9.89 -19.63
C TRP A 290 -13.43 -9.58 -18.76
N ASN A 291 -13.31 -9.74 -17.44
CA ASN A 291 -14.39 -9.50 -16.47
C ASN A 291 -15.69 -10.28 -16.80
N ASP A 292 -15.52 -11.49 -17.33
CA ASP A 292 -16.59 -12.45 -17.59
C ASP A 292 -17.18 -12.98 -16.25
N CYS A 293 -18.35 -13.62 -16.30
CA CYS A 293 -19.04 -14.06 -15.10
C CYS A 293 -18.32 -15.25 -14.46
N VAL A 294 -17.96 -15.13 -13.18
CA VAL A 294 -17.10 -16.11 -12.50
C VAL A 294 -17.74 -17.48 -12.27
N VAL A 295 -19.06 -17.57 -12.43
CA VAL A 295 -19.82 -18.83 -12.35
C VAL A 295 -20.06 -19.47 -13.72
N ASP A 296 -19.57 -18.87 -14.79
CA ASP A 296 -19.61 -19.49 -16.12
C ASP A 296 -18.75 -20.75 -16.14
N ALA A 297 -19.10 -21.71 -17.00
CA ALA A 297 -18.47 -23.04 -17.06
C ALA A 297 -16.94 -22.97 -17.21
N ASP A 298 -16.46 -21.96 -17.94
CA ASP A 298 -15.04 -21.74 -18.24
C ASP A 298 -14.25 -21.18 -17.04
N HIS A 299 -14.94 -20.71 -15.99
CA HIS A 299 -14.34 -19.98 -14.86
C HIS A 299 -14.67 -20.57 -13.49
N GLU A 300 -15.78 -21.28 -13.33
CA GLU A 300 -16.28 -21.73 -12.03
C GLU A 300 -15.29 -22.61 -11.27
N THR A 301 -14.49 -23.40 -11.98
CA THR A 301 -13.51 -24.33 -11.41
C THR A 301 -12.26 -23.62 -10.88
N LEU A 302 -12.04 -22.37 -11.29
CA LEU A 302 -10.95 -21.53 -10.83
C LEU A 302 -11.31 -20.72 -9.59
N GLN A 303 -12.60 -20.65 -9.25
CA GLN A 303 -13.08 -19.87 -8.12
C GLN A 303 -13.03 -20.66 -6.82
N ASP A 304 -12.66 -19.97 -5.75
CA ASP A 304 -12.88 -20.46 -4.40
C ASP A 304 -14.39 -20.63 -4.13
N SER A 305 -14.72 -21.45 -3.13
CA SER A 305 -16.10 -21.76 -2.71
C SER A 305 -17.01 -20.54 -2.66
N ASN A 306 -16.50 -19.41 -2.16
CA ASN A 306 -17.30 -18.20 -2.01
C ASN A 306 -17.76 -17.56 -3.32
N ASP A 307 -16.87 -17.47 -4.30
CA ASP A 307 -17.19 -16.91 -5.61
C ASP A 307 -17.97 -17.92 -6.45
N ARG A 308 -17.66 -19.23 -6.34
CA ARG A 308 -18.36 -20.30 -7.05
C ARG A 308 -19.84 -20.41 -6.68
N PHE A 309 -20.17 -20.27 -5.39
CA PHE A 309 -21.56 -20.37 -4.90
C PHE A 309 -22.23 -19.01 -4.68
N LEU A 310 -21.51 -17.92 -4.96
CA LEU A 310 -21.91 -16.54 -4.66
C LEU A 310 -22.30 -16.31 -3.20
N ALA A 311 -21.88 -17.19 -2.28
CA ALA A 311 -22.29 -17.26 -0.88
C ALA A 311 -21.07 -17.56 0.01
N ASN A 312 -21.07 -17.14 1.27
CA ASN A 312 -19.89 -17.29 2.12
C ASN A 312 -19.91 -18.58 2.93
N ILE A 313 -18.90 -19.43 2.77
CA ILE A 313 -18.72 -20.57 3.64
C ILE A 313 -18.46 -20.12 5.10
N GLN A 314 -19.21 -20.71 6.02
CA GLN A 314 -19.13 -20.49 7.47
C GLN A 314 -18.43 -21.65 8.15
N ARG A 315 -18.10 -21.43 9.43
CA ARG A 315 -17.66 -22.52 10.30
C ARG A 315 -18.71 -23.62 10.32
N GLY A 316 -18.29 -24.86 10.03
CA GLY A 316 -19.18 -26.02 9.96
C GLY A 316 -19.77 -26.29 8.57
N GLY A 317 -19.33 -25.59 7.52
CA GLY A 317 -19.70 -25.91 6.13
C GLY A 317 -21.07 -25.39 5.69
N LEU A 318 -21.76 -24.63 6.53
CA LEU A 318 -22.95 -23.85 6.15
C LEU A 318 -22.54 -22.58 5.40
N TYR A 319 -23.50 -21.92 4.77
CA TYR A 319 -23.27 -20.74 3.96
C TYR A 319 -24.07 -19.55 4.46
N SER A 320 -23.59 -18.35 4.12
CA SER A 320 -24.33 -17.11 4.28
C SER A 320 -24.58 -16.43 2.94
N VAL A 321 -25.77 -15.85 2.79
CA VAL A 321 -26.24 -15.21 1.56
C VAL A 321 -26.50 -13.74 1.84
N VAL A 322 -25.91 -12.85 1.04
CA VAL A 322 -26.08 -11.40 1.16
C VAL A 322 -26.58 -10.87 -0.18
N PRO A 323 -27.88 -10.59 -0.33
CA PRO A 323 -28.38 -9.91 -1.52
C PRO A 323 -27.84 -8.49 -1.58
N ARG A 324 -27.71 -7.96 -2.79
CA ARG A 324 -27.29 -6.57 -3.01
C ARG A 324 -28.40 -5.59 -2.63
N VAL A 325 -28.00 -4.52 -1.95
CA VAL A 325 -28.88 -3.41 -1.54
C VAL A 325 -28.10 -2.12 -1.80
N PRO A 326 -28.15 -1.57 -3.03
CA PRO A 326 -27.35 -0.42 -3.43
C PRO A 326 -27.58 0.78 -2.50
N GLY A 327 -26.50 1.38 -2.00
CA GLY A 327 -26.56 2.51 -1.07
C GLY A 327 -27.24 2.21 0.27
N GLY A 328 -27.58 0.95 0.57
CA GLY A 328 -28.40 0.57 1.72
C GLY A 328 -29.89 0.86 1.57
N GLU A 329 -30.37 1.19 0.36
CA GLU A 329 -31.78 1.47 0.11
C GLU A 329 -32.59 0.20 -0.16
N ILE A 330 -33.52 -0.13 0.73
CA ILE A 330 -34.39 -1.30 0.64
C ILE A 330 -35.87 -0.90 0.76
N THR A 331 -36.70 -1.39 -0.17
CA THR A 331 -38.15 -1.17 -0.13
C THR A 331 -38.82 -2.09 0.90
N PRO A 332 -40.01 -1.72 1.43
CA PRO A 332 -40.77 -2.59 2.33
C PRO A 332 -41.02 -4.00 1.76
N ASP A 333 -41.40 -4.09 0.47
CA ASP A 333 -41.67 -5.37 -0.18
C ASP A 333 -40.42 -6.25 -0.26
N LYS A 334 -39.27 -5.65 -0.64
CA LYS A 334 -37.97 -6.35 -0.66
C LYS A 334 -37.54 -6.79 0.74
N LEU A 335 -37.81 -5.99 1.76
CA LEU A 335 -37.53 -6.36 3.15
C LEU A 335 -38.39 -7.54 3.62
N ILE A 336 -39.67 -7.57 3.23
CA ILE A 336 -40.59 -8.71 3.49
C ILE A 336 -40.09 -9.97 2.79
N VAL A 337 -39.63 -9.87 1.54
CA VAL A 337 -39.05 -11.01 0.80
C VAL A 337 -37.84 -11.59 1.54
N ILE A 338 -36.88 -10.77 1.97
CA ILE A 338 -35.72 -11.24 2.74
C ILE A 338 -36.19 -11.97 4.00
N GLY A 339 -37.18 -11.42 4.72
CA GLY A 339 -37.76 -12.06 5.90
C GLY A 339 -38.44 -13.41 5.60
N ASN A 340 -39.14 -13.53 4.47
CA ASN A 340 -39.79 -14.76 4.04
C ASN A 340 -38.78 -15.84 3.65
N VAL A 341 -37.74 -15.48 2.89
CA VAL A 341 -36.63 -16.38 2.55
C VAL A 341 -35.94 -16.85 3.83
N ALA A 342 -35.63 -15.93 4.75
CA ALA A 342 -35.02 -16.30 6.02
C ALA A 342 -35.87 -17.29 6.82
N LYS A 343 -37.19 -17.09 6.90
CA LYS A 343 -38.10 -18.03 7.57
C LYS A 343 -38.16 -19.38 6.86
N LYS A 344 -38.28 -19.39 5.53
CA LYS A 344 -38.43 -20.60 4.70
C LYS A 344 -37.25 -21.58 4.89
N TYR A 345 -36.03 -21.05 4.98
CA TYR A 345 -34.82 -21.87 5.12
C TYR A 345 -34.21 -21.85 6.53
N ASN A 346 -34.94 -21.30 7.53
CA ASN A 346 -34.49 -21.18 8.92
C ASN A 346 -33.12 -20.48 9.07
N LEU A 347 -32.96 -19.32 8.40
CA LEU A 347 -31.73 -18.55 8.36
C LEU A 347 -31.68 -17.49 9.45
N TYR A 348 -30.52 -17.33 10.08
CA TYR A 348 -30.27 -16.24 11.01
C TYR A 348 -29.97 -14.94 10.25
N CYS A 349 -30.61 -13.83 10.61
CA CYS A 349 -30.45 -12.53 9.93
C CYS A 349 -29.55 -11.58 10.73
N LYS A 350 -28.61 -10.91 10.05
CA LYS A 350 -27.77 -9.86 10.67
C LYS A 350 -27.62 -8.65 9.74
N ILE A 351 -27.82 -7.45 10.29
CA ILE A 351 -27.47 -6.20 9.60
C ILE A 351 -25.94 -6.06 9.59
N THR A 352 -25.39 -5.83 8.40
CA THR A 352 -23.95 -5.70 8.16
C THR A 352 -23.50 -4.24 8.20
N GLY A 353 -22.20 -4.02 8.43
CA GLY A 353 -21.61 -2.67 8.38
C GLY A 353 -21.69 -1.99 7.01
N GLY A 354 -22.02 -2.74 5.95
CA GLY A 354 -22.25 -2.23 4.59
C GLY A 354 -23.72 -1.94 4.28
N GLN A 355 -24.58 -1.77 5.30
CA GLN A 355 -26.01 -1.46 5.14
C GLN A 355 -26.80 -2.52 4.36
N ARG A 356 -26.47 -3.79 4.58
CA ARG A 356 -27.16 -4.95 3.99
C ARG A 356 -27.59 -5.93 5.05
N ILE A 357 -28.46 -6.88 4.68
CA ILE A 357 -28.88 -7.99 5.54
C ILE A 357 -28.18 -9.27 5.07
N ASP A 358 -27.51 -9.95 5.99
CA ASP A 358 -26.85 -11.24 5.76
C ASP A 358 -27.69 -12.37 6.36
N LEU A 359 -27.84 -13.45 5.60
CA LEU A 359 -28.68 -14.61 5.89
C LEU A 359 -27.79 -15.83 6.11
N PHE A 360 -27.61 -16.25 7.37
CA PHE A 360 -26.70 -17.32 7.76
C PHE A 360 -27.41 -18.66 7.96
N GLY A 361 -26.69 -19.75 7.66
CA GLY A 361 -27.11 -21.10 8.01
C GLY A 361 -27.65 -21.93 6.84
N ALA A 362 -27.47 -21.44 5.61
CA ALA A 362 -27.90 -22.16 4.40
C ALA A 362 -27.02 -23.40 4.15
N GLN A 363 -27.62 -24.50 3.74
CA GLN A 363 -26.88 -25.66 3.24
C GLN A 363 -26.56 -25.47 1.75
N VAL A 364 -25.46 -26.08 1.27
CA VAL A 364 -25.00 -25.93 -0.14
C VAL A 364 -26.12 -26.20 -1.14
N HIS A 365 -26.88 -27.28 -0.95
CA HIS A 365 -27.96 -27.69 -1.86
C HIS A 365 -29.17 -26.73 -1.85
N GLN A 366 -29.30 -25.88 -0.83
CA GLN A 366 -30.37 -24.88 -0.73
C GLN A 366 -30.03 -23.58 -1.48
N LEU A 367 -28.74 -23.34 -1.77
CA LEU A 367 -28.28 -22.08 -2.36
C LEU A 367 -28.96 -21.76 -3.70
N PRO A 368 -29.15 -22.71 -4.65
CA PRO A 368 -29.85 -22.43 -5.89
C PRO A 368 -31.29 -21.94 -5.65
N ASP A 369 -32.02 -22.56 -4.73
CA ASP A 369 -33.41 -22.19 -4.43
C ASP A 369 -33.51 -20.85 -3.67
N ILE A 370 -32.57 -20.59 -2.75
CA ILE A 370 -32.46 -19.30 -2.05
C ILE A 370 -32.19 -18.18 -3.06
N TRP A 371 -31.22 -18.38 -3.96
CA TRP A 371 -30.91 -17.38 -4.98
C TRP A 371 -32.06 -17.18 -5.96
N LYS A 372 -32.76 -18.25 -6.36
CA LYS A 372 -33.96 -18.16 -7.20
C LYS A 372 -35.04 -17.30 -6.53
N ASP A 373 -35.40 -17.58 -5.28
CA ASP A 373 -36.41 -16.81 -4.54
C ASP A 373 -36.03 -15.31 -4.43
N LEU A 374 -34.75 -15.01 -4.23
CA LEU A 374 -34.24 -13.63 -4.15
C LEU A 374 -34.25 -12.93 -5.52
N ILE A 375 -33.81 -13.62 -6.58
CA ILE A 375 -33.72 -13.07 -7.95
C ILE A 375 -35.12 -12.82 -8.51
N GLU A 376 -36.08 -13.70 -8.27
CA GLU A 376 -37.49 -13.48 -8.66
C GLU A 376 -38.09 -12.21 -8.04
N ALA A 377 -37.58 -11.78 -6.87
CA ALA A 377 -37.94 -10.52 -6.24
C ALA A 377 -37.06 -9.32 -6.65
N GLY A 378 -36.19 -9.51 -7.65
CA GLY A 378 -35.31 -8.47 -8.20
C GLY A 378 -34.10 -8.15 -7.33
N PHE A 379 -33.61 -9.11 -6.54
CA PHE A 379 -32.27 -9.03 -5.95
C PHE A 379 -31.22 -9.65 -6.87
N GLU A 380 -29.97 -9.31 -6.59
CA GLU A 380 -28.78 -9.91 -7.19
C GLU A 380 -27.76 -10.25 -6.10
N SER A 381 -26.68 -10.96 -6.45
CA SER A 381 -25.63 -11.23 -5.47
C SER A 381 -24.97 -9.93 -5.00
N GLY A 382 -24.85 -9.79 -3.69
CA GLY A 382 -24.12 -8.69 -3.06
C GLY A 382 -22.62 -8.75 -3.31
N HIS A 383 -22.06 -9.81 -3.90
CA HIS A 383 -20.62 -10.07 -3.97
C HIS A 383 -19.93 -9.84 -2.61
N ALA A 384 -20.62 -10.13 -1.51
CA ALA A 384 -20.18 -9.72 -0.17
C ALA A 384 -18.84 -10.34 0.23
N TYR A 385 -18.40 -11.36 -0.51
CA TYR A 385 -17.23 -12.17 -0.25
C TYR A 385 -16.31 -12.31 -1.46
N GLY A 386 -16.72 -11.83 -2.62
CA GLY A 386 -15.87 -11.79 -3.80
C GLY A 386 -14.72 -10.81 -3.66
N LYS A 387 -13.68 -11.04 -4.47
CA LYS A 387 -12.59 -10.09 -4.73
C LYS A 387 -13.08 -9.04 -5.74
N ALA A 388 -14.06 -8.25 -5.30
CA ALA A 388 -14.81 -7.31 -6.12
C ALA A 388 -15.23 -6.08 -5.31
N LEU A 389 -15.88 -5.10 -5.97
CA LEU A 389 -16.63 -4.07 -5.27
C LEU A 389 -17.79 -4.69 -4.47
N ARG A 390 -17.67 -4.66 -3.14
CA ARG A 390 -18.63 -5.31 -2.24
C ARG A 390 -19.87 -4.46 -1.96
N THR A 391 -19.69 -3.18 -1.69
CA THR A 391 -20.78 -2.27 -1.27
C THR A 391 -20.32 -0.83 -1.38
N VAL A 392 -21.28 0.06 -1.65
CA VAL A 392 -21.11 1.50 -1.47
C VAL A 392 -22.00 1.94 -0.31
N LYS A 393 -21.40 2.19 0.86
CA LYS A 393 -22.13 2.65 2.05
C LYS A 393 -22.52 4.12 1.88
N SER A 394 -23.75 4.48 2.21
CA SER A 394 -24.21 5.86 2.10
C SER A 394 -24.72 6.39 3.45
N CYS A 395 -24.68 7.70 3.68
CA CYS A 395 -25.57 8.29 4.68
C CYS A 395 -26.88 8.73 4.02
N VAL A 396 -27.90 9.07 4.81
CA VAL A 396 -29.21 9.47 4.27
C VAL A 396 -29.20 10.83 3.53
N GLY A 397 -28.06 11.55 3.53
CA GLY A 397 -27.82 12.73 2.69
C GLY A 397 -28.74 13.91 2.96
N SER A 398 -28.74 14.90 2.05
CA SER A 398 -29.65 16.05 2.09
C SER A 398 -31.13 15.66 1.94
N THR A 399 -31.42 14.45 1.49
CA THR A 399 -32.77 13.90 1.38
C THR A 399 -33.48 13.81 2.72
N TRP A 400 -32.77 13.44 3.79
CA TRP A 400 -33.36 13.23 5.12
C TRP A 400 -32.60 13.89 6.28
N CYS A 401 -31.27 14.02 6.17
CA CYS A 401 -30.47 14.56 7.25
C CYS A 401 -30.52 16.09 7.22
N ARG A 402 -30.86 16.72 8.35
CA ARG A 402 -30.80 18.19 8.52
C ARG A 402 -29.41 18.81 8.28
N PHE A 403 -28.36 17.99 8.30
CA PHE A 403 -26.97 18.41 8.06
C PHE A 403 -26.44 17.94 6.70
N GLY A 404 -27.27 17.26 5.90
CA GLY A 404 -26.85 16.80 4.59
C GLY A 404 -26.67 17.98 3.66
N VAL A 405 -25.48 18.09 3.07
CA VAL A 405 -25.12 19.14 2.10
C VAL A 405 -25.54 18.69 0.70
N GLN A 406 -25.26 17.43 0.34
CA GLN A 406 -25.59 16.86 -0.97
C GLN A 406 -26.33 15.52 -0.85
N ASP A 407 -26.91 15.08 -1.99
CA ASP A 407 -27.55 13.77 -2.14
C ASP A 407 -26.50 12.64 -2.18
N SER A 408 -26.20 12.08 -1.00
CA SER A 408 -25.31 10.93 -0.90
C SER A 408 -25.95 9.61 -1.26
N VAL A 409 -27.26 9.44 -1.09
CA VAL A 409 -27.95 8.16 -1.35
C VAL A 409 -28.00 7.92 -2.85
N GLY A 410 -28.52 8.87 -3.62
CA GLY A 410 -28.61 8.75 -5.07
C GLY A 410 -27.23 8.65 -5.71
N PHE A 411 -26.23 9.36 -5.19
CA PHE A 411 -24.86 9.22 -5.69
C PHE A 411 -24.23 7.87 -5.35
N ALA A 412 -24.41 7.34 -4.14
CA ALA A 412 -23.93 6.02 -3.77
C ALA A 412 -24.52 4.93 -4.66
N ILE A 413 -25.82 5.00 -4.96
CA ILE A 413 -26.49 4.05 -5.87
C ILE A 413 -25.88 4.14 -7.27
N ARG A 414 -25.72 5.36 -7.82
CA ARG A 414 -25.09 5.53 -9.15
C ARG A 414 -23.67 4.95 -9.20
N VAL A 415 -22.88 5.16 -8.15
CA VAL A 415 -21.52 4.61 -8.04
C VAL A 415 -21.55 3.09 -7.93
N GLU A 416 -22.44 2.54 -7.11
CA GLU A 416 -22.56 1.09 -6.94
C GLU A 416 -23.02 0.41 -8.23
N GLU A 417 -24.04 0.92 -8.89
CA GLU A 417 -24.56 0.39 -10.16
C GLU A 417 -23.52 0.46 -11.29
N ARG A 418 -22.70 1.52 -11.30
CA ARG A 418 -21.64 1.71 -12.30
C ARG A 418 -20.49 0.72 -12.14
N TYR A 419 -20.12 0.42 -10.90
CA TYR A 419 -18.90 -0.32 -10.59
C TYR A 419 -19.15 -1.70 -9.96
N ARG A 420 -20.42 -2.10 -9.76
CA ARG A 420 -20.73 -3.46 -9.31
C ARG A 420 -20.18 -4.47 -10.31
N GLY A 421 -19.68 -5.58 -9.80
CA GLY A 421 -19.05 -6.61 -10.62
C GLY A 421 -17.60 -6.34 -10.99
N ILE A 422 -17.05 -5.12 -10.79
CA ILE A 422 -15.61 -4.91 -10.98
C ILE A 422 -14.83 -5.79 -10.02
N ARG A 423 -14.00 -6.65 -10.60
CA ARG A 423 -13.06 -7.52 -9.89
C ARG A 423 -11.74 -6.80 -9.66
N ALA A 424 -11.09 -7.13 -8.55
CA ALA A 424 -9.78 -6.61 -8.18
C ALA A 424 -8.97 -7.71 -7.47
N PRO A 425 -7.65 -7.56 -7.27
CA PRO A 425 -6.85 -8.54 -6.54
C PRO A 425 -7.36 -8.82 -5.12
N HIS A 426 -8.12 -7.89 -4.53
CA HIS A 426 -8.71 -8.01 -3.22
C HIS A 426 -10.10 -7.34 -3.15
N LYS A 427 -10.77 -7.44 -1.99
CA LYS A 427 -12.07 -6.78 -1.77
C LYS A 427 -11.93 -5.27 -1.85
N MET A 428 -12.92 -4.61 -2.47
CA MET A 428 -13.03 -3.16 -2.46
C MET A 428 -14.35 -2.73 -1.81
N LYS A 429 -14.30 -1.63 -1.07
CA LYS A 429 -15.44 -0.97 -0.46
C LYS A 429 -15.37 0.50 -0.81
N MET A 430 -16.54 1.09 -1.01
CA MET A 430 -16.66 2.53 -1.20
C MET A 430 -17.67 3.10 -0.21
N ALA A 431 -17.64 4.41 -0.03
CA ALA A 431 -18.70 5.09 0.70
C ALA A 431 -18.90 6.52 0.21
N VAL A 432 -20.13 7.00 0.36
CA VAL A 432 -20.55 8.36 0.02
C VAL A 432 -21.19 9.01 1.24
N SER A 433 -20.55 10.05 1.75
CA SER A 433 -21.06 10.89 2.82
C SER A 433 -21.57 12.21 2.26
N GLY A 434 -22.79 12.60 2.64
CA GLY A 434 -23.42 13.84 2.18
C GLY A 434 -22.94 15.09 2.91
N CYS A 435 -21.99 14.98 3.85
CA CYS A 435 -21.34 16.10 4.52
C CYS A 435 -20.07 15.61 5.25
N VAL A 436 -19.30 16.57 5.80
CA VAL A 436 -18.06 16.31 6.57
C VAL A 436 -18.23 15.51 7.87
N ARG A 437 -19.47 15.30 8.35
CA ARG A 437 -19.75 14.45 9.52
C ARG A 437 -19.57 12.97 9.23
N GLU A 438 -19.48 12.60 7.95
CA GLU A 438 -18.93 11.32 7.53
C GLU A 438 -19.66 10.06 8.04
N CYS A 439 -20.98 10.12 8.25
CA CYS A 439 -21.72 8.96 8.78
C CYS A 439 -21.63 7.67 7.94
N ALA A 440 -21.13 7.75 6.70
CA ALA A 440 -20.86 6.59 5.85
C ALA A 440 -19.47 5.95 6.07
N GLU A 441 -18.63 6.48 6.96
CA GLU A 441 -17.25 6.02 7.20
C GLU A 441 -16.40 6.02 5.91
N ALA A 442 -16.53 7.07 5.09
CA ALA A 442 -15.82 7.29 3.84
C ALA A 442 -14.29 7.23 3.97
N GLN A 443 -13.70 7.78 5.03
CA GLN A 443 -12.25 7.78 5.24
C GLN A 443 -11.71 6.39 5.55
N SER A 444 -12.57 5.46 5.97
CA SER A 444 -12.22 4.08 6.29
C SER A 444 -12.40 3.12 5.11
N LYS A 445 -12.80 3.61 3.93
CA LYS A 445 -13.05 2.79 2.74
C LYS A 445 -11.91 2.94 1.73
N ASP A 446 -11.80 1.99 0.81
CA ASP A 446 -10.81 2.05 -0.27
C ASP A 446 -11.02 3.30 -1.15
N PHE A 447 -12.29 3.68 -1.37
CA PHE A 447 -12.66 4.96 -1.97
C PHE A 447 -13.76 5.66 -1.18
N GLY A 448 -13.43 6.80 -0.60
CA GLY A 448 -14.36 7.65 0.16
C GLY A 448 -14.72 8.91 -0.61
N LEU A 449 -16.02 9.21 -0.69
CA LEU A 449 -16.55 10.43 -1.28
C LEU A 449 -17.25 11.22 -0.16
N ILE A 450 -16.82 12.46 0.06
CA ILE A 450 -17.39 13.34 1.08
C ILE A 450 -17.81 14.62 0.40
N ALA A 451 -19.11 14.89 0.42
CA ALA A 451 -19.67 16.08 -0.22
C ALA A 451 -19.26 17.37 0.49
N THR A 452 -19.04 18.40 -0.31
CA THR A 452 -18.83 19.79 0.13
C THR A 452 -19.90 20.71 -0.43
N ASP A 453 -19.93 21.96 0.03
CA ASP A 453 -20.84 22.97 -0.52
C ASP A 453 -20.55 23.26 -2.01
N ASN A 454 -19.34 22.96 -2.49
CA ASN A 454 -18.92 23.17 -3.88
C ASN A 454 -19.14 21.94 -4.78
N GLY A 455 -19.62 20.82 -4.22
CA GLY A 455 -19.68 19.52 -4.89
C GLY A 455 -19.25 18.40 -3.98
#